data_AF-A0A6T2D756-F1
#
_entry.id   AF-A0A6T2D756-F1
#
_cell.length_a   1.000
_cell.length_b   1.000
_cell.length_c   1.000
_cell.angle_alpha   90.00
_cell.angle_beta   90.00
_cell.angle_gamma   90.00
#
_symmetry.space_group_name_H-M   'P 1'
#
loop_
_entity.id
_entity.type
_entity.pdbx_description
1 polymer ?
#
loop_
_entity_poly.entity_id
_entity_poly.type
_entity_poly.pdbx_seq_one_letter_code
_entity_poly.pdbx_strand_id
1 'polypeptide(L)'
;MPVVLLADHNSLVQPALDCAKPPKLEPKEVLDARAAEVRTLENLGLLDVWTHVHFDQQSLNMSKGYTWPAYTQDKDKGKTASLLRRLDRIHVPKEVADSASSVHTTFLGRSDHKAVQLPIFSHRPPQMEVPHEFPGGFAAC
;
A
#
# COMPACT_ATOMS: atom_id res chain seq x y z
N MET A 1 -13.59 12.12 7.85
CA MET A 1 -13.23 11.49 6.55
C MET A 1 -11.82 10.95 6.71
N PRO A 2 -11.55 9.67 6.41
CA PRO A 2 -10.21 9.12 6.52
C PRO A 2 -9.29 9.75 5.47
N VAL A 3 -8.03 9.99 5.84
CA VAL A 3 -6.98 10.46 4.93
C VAL A 3 -6.32 9.23 4.30
N VAL A 4 -6.09 9.23 2.99
CA VAL A 4 -5.34 8.14 2.34
C VAL A 4 -4.16 8.77 1.60
N LEU A 5 -2.94 8.33 1.92
CA LEU A 5 -1.74 8.78 1.25
C LEU A 5 -1.24 7.72 0.28
N LEU A 6 -1.26 8.06 -1.01
CA LEU A 6 -0.74 7.25 -2.11
C LEU A 6 0.48 7.96 -2.68
N ALA A 7 1.66 7.35 -2.62
CA ALA A 7 2.86 7.95 -3.17
C ALA A 7 3.92 6.92 -3.55
N ASP A 8 4.71 7.25 -4.57
CA ASP A 8 6.06 6.72 -4.73
C ASP A 8 6.99 7.46 -3.77
N HIS A 9 7.38 6.80 -2.68
CA HIS A 9 8.21 7.41 -1.65
C HIS A 9 9.69 7.45 -2.04
N ASN A 10 10.11 6.71 -3.08
CA ASN A 10 11.53 6.54 -3.42
C ASN A 10 12.43 6.18 -2.22
N SER A 11 11.85 5.47 -1.24
CA SER A 11 12.41 5.25 0.10
C SER A 11 12.40 3.78 0.50
N LEU A 12 13.49 3.32 1.12
CA LEU A 12 13.65 1.97 1.67
C LEU A 12 13.53 2.01 3.20
N VAL A 13 12.32 1.85 3.71
CA VAL A 13 11.99 2.01 5.13
C VAL A 13 12.44 0.79 5.95
N GLN A 14 12.20 -0.40 5.39
CA GLN A 14 12.56 -1.70 5.92
C GLN A 14 13.35 -2.47 4.85
N PRO A 15 14.68 -2.26 4.74
CA PRO A 15 15.47 -2.80 3.63
C PRO A 15 15.34 -4.30 3.37
N ALA A 16 15.10 -5.11 4.42
CA ALA A 16 14.88 -6.55 4.30
C ALA A 16 13.59 -6.93 3.55
N LEU A 17 12.57 -6.07 3.65
CA LEU A 17 11.29 -6.19 2.94
C LEU A 17 11.34 -5.45 1.60
N ASP A 18 11.87 -4.23 1.62
CA ASP A 18 11.74 -3.27 0.52
C ASP A 18 12.74 -3.48 -0.60
N CYS A 19 13.72 -4.37 -0.42
CA CYS A 19 14.74 -4.67 -1.40
C CYS A 19 15.04 -6.16 -1.46
N ALA A 20 15.08 -6.71 -2.68
CA ALA A 20 15.57 -8.07 -2.87
C ALA A 20 17.08 -8.20 -2.60
N LYS A 21 17.83 -7.12 -2.80
CA LYS A 21 19.27 -7.04 -2.56
C LYS A 21 19.63 -5.68 -1.96
N PRO A 22 20.62 -5.60 -1.06
CA PRO A 22 21.06 -4.33 -0.50
C PRO A 22 21.44 -3.33 -1.59
N PRO A 23 21.03 -2.05 -1.49
CA PRO A 23 21.45 -1.02 -2.44
C PRO A 23 22.98 -0.82 -2.34
N LYS A 24 23.68 -0.87 -3.48
CA LYS A 24 25.13 -0.67 -3.54
C LYS A 24 25.55 0.78 -3.80
N LEU A 25 24.60 1.66 -4.16
CA LEU A 25 24.89 2.92 -4.84
C LEU A 25 24.38 4.18 -4.12
N GLU A 26 23.59 4.05 -3.04
CA GLU A 26 23.08 5.22 -2.31
C GLU A 26 23.83 5.37 -0.97
N PRO A 27 24.28 6.59 -0.61
CA PRO A 27 24.83 6.86 0.72
C PRO A 27 23.80 6.51 1.81
N LYS A 28 24.26 5.92 2.90
CA LYS A 28 23.40 5.46 3.99
C LYS A 28 22.57 6.60 4.59
N GLU A 29 23.16 7.79 4.69
CA GLU A 29 22.53 8.98 5.26
C GLU A 29 21.29 9.40 4.47
N VAL A 30 21.34 9.27 3.14
CA VAL A 30 20.21 9.58 2.24
C VAL A 30 19.10 8.56 2.41
N LEU A 31 19.45 7.28 2.52
CA LEU A 31 18.49 6.20 2.77
C LEU A 31 17.81 6.36 4.13
N ASP A 32 18.57 6.69 5.16
CA ASP A 32 18.08 6.88 6.53
C ASP A 32 17.16 8.10 6.64
N ALA A 33 17.51 9.23 6.00
CA ALA A 33 16.66 10.43 5.98
C ALA A 33 15.30 10.17 5.31
N ARG A 34 15.33 9.52 4.14
CA ARG A 34 14.13 9.09 3.41
C ARG A 34 13.27 8.11 4.20
N ALA A 35 13.90 7.15 4.87
CA ALA A 35 13.18 6.23 5.76
C ALA A 35 12.55 6.96 6.95
N ALA A 36 13.20 8.00 7.49
CA ALA A 36 12.67 8.80 8.60
C ALA A 36 11.41 9.60 8.20
N GLU A 37 11.35 10.12 6.97
CA GLU A 37 10.16 10.79 6.44
C GLU A 37 8.94 9.84 6.44
N VAL A 38 9.11 8.60 5.96
CA VAL A 38 8.02 7.63 5.96
C VAL A 38 7.63 7.20 7.37
N ARG A 39 8.59 7.00 8.28
CA ARG A 39 8.30 6.72 9.70
C ARG A 39 7.56 7.85 10.40
N THR A 40 7.70 9.09 9.92
CA THR A 40 6.92 10.21 10.46
C THR A 40 5.43 10.02 10.18
N LEU A 41 5.06 9.40 9.06
CA LEU A 41 3.66 9.06 8.75
C LEU A 41 3.12 8.01 9.73
N GLU A 42 3.92 7.00 10.06
CA GLU A 42 3.58 5.99 11.06
C GLU A 42 3.36 6.62 12.44
N ASN A 43 4.20 7.59 12.83
CA ASN A 43 4.04 8.35 14.07
C ASN A 43 2.78 9.22 14.10
N LEU A 44 2.29 9.65 12.93
CA LEU A 44 1.03 10.37 12.77
C LEU A 44 -0.20 9.44 12.76
N GLY A 45 0.00 8.13 12.95
CA GLY A 45 -1.07 7.13 12.98
C GLY A 45 -1.49 6.62 11.60
N LEU A 46 -0.71 6.89 10.55
CA LEU A 46 -0.93 6.34 9.22
C LEU A 46 -0.11 5.06 9.04
N LEU A 47 -0.79 3.95 8.80
CA LEU A 47 -0.18 2.62 8.67
C LEU A 47 0.06 2.28 7.19
N ASP A 48 1.24 1.72 6.90
CA ASP A 48 1.52 1.07 5.62
C ASP A 48 0.64 -0.18 5.49
N VAL A 49 -0.38 -0.10 4.62
CA VAL A 49 -1.40 -1.15 4.48
C VAL A 49 -0.79 -2.47 4.00
N TRP A 50 0.34 -2.45 3.30
CA TRP A 50 1.00 -3.66 2.83
C TRP A 50 1.45 -4.53 4.00
N THR A 51 2.20 -3.94 4.92
CA THR A 51 2.70 -4.62 6.11
C THR A 51 1.59 -4.94 7.10
N HIS A 52 0.48 -4.21 7.06
CA HIS A 52 -0.68 -4.51 7.89
C HIS A 52 -1.43 -5.75 7.40
N VAL A 53 -1.70 -5.85 6.09
CA VAL A 53 -2.40 -7.00 5.49
C VAL A 53 -1.51 -8.24 5.46
N HIS A 54 -0.24 -8.08 5.10
CA HIS A 54 0.75 -9.17 5.01
C HIS A 54 1.64 -9.19 6.26
N PHE A 55 1.04 -9.27 7.44
CA PHE A 55 1.78 -9.14 8.71
C PHE A 55 2.63 -10.37 9.06
N ASP A 56 2.29 -11.56 8.54
CA ASP A 56 3.01 -12.79 8.85
C ASP A 56 4.22 -13.02 7.92
N GLN A 57 5.25 -13.71 8.44
CA GLN A 57 6.51 -13.91 7.75
C GLN A 57 6.40 -14.80 6.49
N GLN A 58 5.37 -15.65 6.41
CA GLN A 58 5.11 -16.49 5.24
C GLN A 58 4.49 -15.66 4.10
N SER A 59 3.52 -14.81 4.42
CA SER A 59 2.87 -13.85 3.54
C SER A 59 3.86 -12.82 3.01
N LEU A 60 4.77 -12.32 3.85
CA LEU A 60 5.86 -11.42 3.42
C LEU A 60 6.85 -12.11 2.48
N ASN A 61 7.16 -13.39 2.70
CA ASN A 61 8.06 -14.14 1.81
C ASN A 61 7.42 -14.47 0.46
N MET A 62 6.09 -14.65 0.42
CA MET A 62 5.34 -14.92 -0.81
C MET A 62 4.92 -13.65 -1.57
N SER A 63 4.81 -12.50 -0.90
CA SER A 63 4.30 -11.26 -1.46
C SER A 63 5.12 -10.04 -1.00
N LYS A 64 6.35 -9.92 -1.51
CA LYS A 64 7.24 -8.78 -1.16
C LYS A 64 6.79 -7.42 -1.69
N GLY A 65 5.64 -7.35 -2.37
CA GLY A 65 5.01 -6.09 -2.78
C GLY A 65 5.88 -5.20 -3.65
N TYR A 66 6.83 -5.77 -4.39
CA TYR A 66 7.74 -4.97 -5.20
C TYR A 66 7.01 -4.27 -6.31
N THR A 67 7.10 -2.94 -6.28
CA THR A 67 6.45 -2.04 -7.21
C THR A 67 7.42 -1.62 -8.31
N TRP A 68 8.72 -1.59 -8.05
CA TRP A 68 9.72 -1.22 -9.05
C TRP A 68 10.65 -2.39 -9.39
N PRO A 69 10.36 -3.13 -10.47
CA PRO A 69 11.25 -4.15 -11.01
C PRO A 69 12.23 -3.52 -12.03
N ALA A 70 13.27 -2.84 -11.56
CA ALA A 70 14.28 -2.34 -12.48
C ALA A 70 15.02 -3.49 -13.18
N TYR A 71 14.91 -3.49 -14.51
CA TYR A 71 15.73 -4.30 -15.39
C TYR A 71 17.10 -3.64 -15.49
N THR A 72 18.13 -4.25 -14.91
CA THR A 72 19.49 -3.93 -15.32
C THR A 72 19.64 -4.43 -16.75
N GLN A 73 19.68 -3.51 -17.73
CA GLN A 73 20.08 -3.84 -19.09
C GLN A 73 21.55 -4.30 -19.07
N ASP A 74 21.76 -5.60 -18.88
CA ASP A 74 22.93 -6.25 -19.46
C ASP A 74 22.50 -6.61 -20.89
N LYS A 75 22.80 -5.72 -21.84
CA LYS A 75 22.36 -5.83 -23.24
C LYS A 75 22.84 -7.11 -23.94
N ASP A 76 23.81 -7.82 -23.35
CA ASP A 76 24.48 -8.96 -24.00
C ASP A 76 24.12 -10.33 -23.41
N LYS A 77 23.31 -10.45 -22.35
CA LYS A 77 23.16 -11.74 -21.62
C LYS A 77 21.75 -12.13 -21.20
N GLY A 78 20.72 -11.79 -21.98
CA GLY A 78 19.40 -12.43 -21.84
C GLY A 78 18.82 -12.42 -20.42
N LYS A 79 18.38 -11.22 -19.96
CA LYS A 79 17.58 -10.92 -18.76
C LYS A 79 18.16 -11.34 -17.39
N THR A 80 18.29 -10.36 -16.48
CA THR A 80 17.86 -10.55 -15.08
C THR A 80 17.41 -9.21 -14.45
N ALA A 81 16.18 -9.18 -13.92
CA ALA A 81 15.72 -8.09 -13.05
C ALA A 81 16.49 -8.19 -11.72
N SER A 82 17.58 -7.43 -11.59
CA SER A 82 18.46 -7.55 -10.42
C SER A 82 18.11 -6.58 -9.29
N LEU A 83 17.15 -5.67 -9.52
CA LEU A 83 16.74 -4.62 -8.60
C LEU A 83 15.22 -4.62 -8.46
N LEU A 84 14.71 -5.43 -7.53
CA LEU A 84 13.30 -5.38 -7.12
C LEU A 84 13.20 -4.53 -5.86
N ARG A 85 12.40 -3.46 -5.92
CA ARG A 85 12.17 -2.54 -4.80
C ARG A 85 10.68 -2.33 -4.52
N ARG A 86 10.34 -2.08 -3.26
CA ARG A 86 9.02 -1.61 -2.82
C ARG A 86 9.12 -0.13 -2.45
N LEU A 87 8.70 0.72 -3.38
CA LEU A 87 8.84 2.18 -3.26
C LEU A 87 7.47 2.87 -3.16
N ASP A 88 6.47 2.32 -3.84
CA ASP A 88 5.11 2.83 -3.82
C ASP A 88 4.35 2.26 -2.61
N ARG A 89 3.70 3.13 -1.84
CA ARG A 89 3.00 2.77 -0.61
C ARG A 89 1.64 3.43 -0.51
N ILE A 90 0.76 2.74 0.20
CA ILE A 90 -0.55 3.23 0.60
C ILE A 90 -0.52 3.33 2.12
N HIS A 91 -0.55 4.55 2.65
CA HIS A 91 -0.69 4.78 4.08
C HIS A 91 -2.11 5.21 4.41
N VAL A 92 -2.70 4.56 5.41
CA VAL A 92 -4.09 4.78 5.81
C VAL A 92 -4.23 4.80 7.34
N PRO A 93 -5.22 5.50 7.89
CA PRO A 93 -5.58 5.42 9.30
C PRO A 93 -5.88 3.98 9.71
N LYS A 94 -5.69 3.69 11.00
CA LYS A 94 -5.90 2.36 11.56
C LYS A 94 -7.26 1.77 11.20
N GLU A 95 -8.33 2.55 11.26
CA GLU A 95 -9.68 2.09 10.94
C GLU A 95 -9.83 1.60 9.50
N VAL A 96 -9.09 2.19 8.56
CA VAL A 96 -9.07 1.75 7.15
C VAL A 96 -8.17 0.53 7.01
N ALA A 97 -7.01 0.52 7.68
CA ALA A 97 -6.09 -0.62 7.67
C ALA A 97 -6.77 -1.89 8.19
N ASP A 98 -7.48 -1.79 9.32
CA ASP A 98 -8.19 -2.91 9.95
C ASP A 98 -9.31 -3.48 9.04
N SER A 99 -9.85 -2.66 8.12
CA SER A 99 -10.87 -3.07 7.15
C SER A 99 -10.28 -3.68 5.86
N ALA A 100 -8.97 -3.56 5.66
CA ALA A 100 -8.30 -4.04 4.45
C ALA A 100 -8.13 -5.56 4.51
N SER A 101 -8.83 -6.28 3.62
CA SER A 101 -8.71 -7.74 3.51
C SER A 101 -7.62 -8.20 2.55
N SER A 102 -7.18 -7.34 1.64
CA SER A 102 -6.15 -7.65 0.64
C SER A 102 -5.48 -6.40 0.10
N VAL A 103 -4.26 -6.56 -0.40
CA VAL A 103 -3.52 -5.54 -1.16
C VAL A 103 -2.57 -6.26 -2.10
N HIS A 104 -2.47 -5.79 -3.35
CA HIS A 104 -1.69 -6.45 -4.39
C HIS A 104 -1.00 -5.45 -5.32
N THR A 105 0.04 -5.91 -6.02
CA THR A 105 0.70 -5.15 -7.09
C THR A 105 0.31 -5.68 -8.45
N THR A 106 0.01 -4.81 -9.41
CA THR A 106 -0.31 -5.21 -10.80
C THR A 106 0.45 -4.36 -11.81
N PHE A 107 0.81 -4.95 -12.95
CA PHE A 107 1.38 -4.19 -14.07
C PHE A 107 0.28 -3.43 -14.81
N LEU A 108 0.43 -2.10 -14.90
CA LEU A 108 -0.46 -1.26 -15.71
C LEU A 108 0.34 -0.63 -16.85
N GLY A 109 0.06 -1.06 -18.07
CA GLY A 109 0.66 -0.49 -19.27
C GLY A 109 2.18 -0.71 -19.37
N ARG A 110 2.92 0.38 -19.60
CA ARG A 110 4.37 0.37 -19.88
C ARG A 110 5.22 1.08 -18.82
N SER A 111 4.64 1.35 -17.65
CA SER A 111 5.39 1.94 -16.53
C SER A 111 6.50 0.99 -16.06
N ASP A 112 7.63 1.56 -15.62
CA ASP A 112 8.66 0.84 -14.90
C ASP A 112 8.24 0.52 -13.45
N HIS A 113 7.13 1.10 -12.99
CA HIS A 113 6.45 0.74 -11.75
C HIS A 113 5.19 -0.13 -11.99
N LYS A 114 4.87 -0.97 -11.03
CA LYS A 114 3.58 -1.63 -10.84
C LYS A 114 2.68 -0.76 -9.97
N ALA A 115 1.39 -0.75 -10.26
CA ALA A 115 0.42 -0.12 -9.38
C ALA A 115 0.24 -0.94 -8.09
N VAL A 116 0.04 -0.25 -6.96
CA VAL A 116 -0.42 -0.85 -5.70
C VAL A 116 -1.93 -0.67 -5.61
N GLN A 117 -2.65 -1.77 -5.36
CA GLN A 117 -4.11 -1.78 -5.34
C GLN A 117 -4.60 -2.24 -3.97
N LEU A 118 -5.33 -1.35 -3.30
CA LEU A 118 -6.13 -1.63 -2.11
C LEU A 118 -7.61 -1.66 -2.55
N PRO A 119 -8.21 -2.84 -2.77
CA PRO A 119 -9.64 -2.92 -3.06
C PRO A 119 -10.43 -2.48 -1.82
N ILE A 120 -11.04 -1.30 -1.90
CA ILE A 120 -11.96 -0.84 -0.87
C ILE A 120 -13.28 -1.55 -1.12
N PHE A 121 -13.53 -2.63 -0.39
CA PHE A 121 -14.90 -3.13 -0.27
C PHE A 121 -15.64 -2.08 0.54
N SER A 122 -16.58 -1.35 -0.09
CA SER A 122 -17.47 -0.51 0.68
C SER A 122 -18.20 -1.43 1.66
N HIS A 123 -17.84 -1.36 2.95
CA HIS A 123 -18.81 -1.70 3.97
C HIS A 123 -20.00 -0.79 3.66
N ARG A 124 -21.08 -1.39 3.14
CA ARG A 124 -22.37 -0.74 3.09
C ARG A 124 -22.56 -0.20 4.51
N PRO A 125 -22.74 1.12 4.71
CA PRO A 125 -23.15 1.59 6.02
C PRO A 125 -24.36 0.74 6.42
N PRO A 126 -24.45 0.28 7.68
CA PRO A 126 -25.58 -0.53 8.12
C PRO A 126 -26.83 0.19 7.62
N GLN A 127 -27.65 -0.51 6.82
CA GLN A 127 -28.95 0.01 6.48
C GLN A 127 -29.65 0.18 7.82
N MET A 128 -29.72 1.42 8.32
CA MET A 128 -30.67 1.72 9.36
C MET A 128 -32.01 1.42 8.74
N GLU A 129 -32.65 0.35 9.19
CA GLU A 129 -34.08 0.17 8.99
C GLU A 129 -34.73 1.43 9.55
N VAL A 130 -35.19 2.29 8.65
CA VAL A 130 -36.04 3.41 9.03
C VAL A 130 -37.31 2.73 9.55
N PRO A 131 -37.72 2.93 10.82
CA PRO A 131 -38.97 2.37 11.29
C PRO A 131 -40.07 2.97 10.42
N HIS A 132 -40.69 2.14 9.58
CA HIS A 132 -41.86 2.50 8.79
C HIS A 132 -43.10 2.44 9.70
N GLU A 133 -43.10 3.23 10.77
CA GLU A 133 -44.29 3.50 11.57
C GLU A 133 -44.43 5.00 11.75
N PHE A 134 -45.07 5.64 10.78
CA PHE A 134 -45.79 6.88 11.02
C PHE A 134 -47.26 6.49 11.30
N PRO A 135 -47.74 6.58 12.55
CA PRO A 135 -49.18 6.51 12.81
C PRO A 135 -49.75 7.90 12.51
N GLY A 136 -50.47 8.03 11.39
CA GLY A 136 -51.11 9.30 11.08
C GLY A 136 -51.56 9.42 9.63
N GLY A 137 -52.58 8.64 9.27
CA GLY A 137 -53.35 8.94 8.06
C GLY A 137 -54.02 10.29 8.22
N PHE A 138 -53.63 11.26 7.41
CA PHE A 138 -54.50 12.38 7.09
C PHE A 138 -55.29 12.00 5.84
N ALA A 139 -56.54 11.63 6.06
CA ALA A 139 -57.56 11.64 5.01
C ALA A 139 -57.75 13.09 4.56
N ALA A 140 -57.54 13.36 3.28
CA ALA A 140 -57.99 14.60 2.67
C ALA A 140 -59.46 14.43 2.25
N CYS A 141 -60.33 15.26 2.83
CA CYS A 141 -61.64 15.59 2.28
C CYS A 141 -61.52 16.83 1.40
#